data_AF-A0A1V5Y944-F1
#
_entry.id   AF-A0A1V5Y944-F1
#
_cell.length_a   1.000
_cell.length_b   1.000
_cell.length_c   1.000
_cell.angle_alpha   90.00
_cell.angle_beta   90.00
_cell.angle_gamma   90.00
#
_symmetry.space_group_name_H-M   'P 1'
#
loop_
_entity.id
_entity.type
_entity.pdbx_description
1 polymer ?
#
loop_
_entity_poly.entity_id
_entity_poly.type
_entity_poly.pdbx_seq_one_letter_code
_entity_poly.pdbx_strand_id
1 'polypeptide(L)'
;MKKVQHNSVIRKKSSIILHLTALVLALAITVGFAGCAAPEQTQQESMSQTTESEPDKEQSQPGQPTLTLILTPTPVRTPESTPEPVLEPTPYHPANVPCSYGVFTLKNRTGQYLNCFEDNLCLSDQAYNWYFRPAGQEDGWHIVKDSLRLKMLDIDNARYNNGNKVKLWEDTGNTAQHWQFEEYAPGEYIIVSAEEPKYVLASNDRGFFITRRKAIGDRDVWTVQLQNMAKLPIEVKGGRGIVTIILEQRILKVISMDRLQKWADDLENAYDSYAELTGYAKYDTVLVQANEHQKYWGFYSPGTNEICIDSKSMYEDLSKMAAREPGDWNFGVLHEMGHLFDDGHSWDFNCEVMTDIKLFYVMDINSICATPSEYSSNTSFRGLEVLKAARELGGRLEDGYGVWEMIAKLTEIAQEIGWDSFKTVFREFPELKEGTTDAKKLKVFLDLLTDASGRDVRAMFTPKEWAAVTAAYPMK
;
A
#
# COMPACT_ATOMS: atom_id res chain seq x y z
N MET A 1 27.14 53.78 40.24
CA MET A 1 27.85 52.88 39.31
C MET A 1 27.94 51.50 39.94
N LYS A 2 27.03 50.58 39.58
CA LYS A 2 26.99 49.20 40.08
C LYS A 2 27.43 48.27 38.95
N LYS A 3 28.51 47.50 39.16
CA LYS A 3 28.92 46.40 38.28
C LYS A 3 28.20 45.12 38.70
N VAL A 4 27.62 44.46 37.70
CA VAL A 4 26.80 43.25 37.81
C VAL A 4 27.72 42.03 37.89
N GLN A 5 27.49 41.20 38.92
CA GLN A 5 27.89 39.79 38.96
C GLN A 5 26.89 38.97 38.11
N HIS A 6 27.38 38.01 37.33
CA HIS A 6 26.55 36.89 36.89
C HIS A 6 27.30 35.58 37.11
N ASN A 7 26.76 34.80 38.05
CA ASN A 7 27.17 33.45 38.40
C ASN A 7 26.52 32.44 37.45
N SER A 8 27.28 31.36 37.26
CA SER A 8 26.93 30.05 36.74
C SER A 8 25.59 29.48 37.26
N VAL A 9 24.57 29.36 36.40
CA VAL A 9 23.47 28.37 36.55
C VAL A 9 22.86 28.03 35.17
N ILE A 10 23.57 27.33 34.27
CA ILE A 10 22.94 26.58 33.15
C ILE A 10 23.77 25.33 32.85
N ARG A 11 23.74 24.35 33.76
CA ARG A 11 24.10 22.95 33.50
C ARG A 11 23.23 22.08 34.39
N LYS A 12 21.99 21.83 33.95
CA LYS A 12 21.07 20.77 34.40
C LYS A 12 19.70 21.08 33.77
N LYS A 13 19.51 20.71 32.50
CA LYS A 13 18.18 20.54 31.88
C LYS A 13 18.16 19.81 30.53
N SER A 14 19.30 19.35 30.00
CA SER A 14 19.35 18.61 28.72
C SER A 14 19.43 17.08 28.86
N SER A 15 19.09 16.51 30.02
CA SER A 15 19.26 15.07 30.31
C SER A 15 17.94 14.28 30.38
N ILE A 16 16.81 14.83 29.93
CA ILE A 16 15.48 14.20 30.08
C ILE A 16 14.82 13.81 28.74
N ILE A 17 15.43 14.13 27.60
CA ILE A 17 14.86 13.82 26.27
C ILE A 17 15.54 12.62 25.59
N LEU A 18 16.61 12.05 26.16
CA LEU A 18 17.46 11.04 25.50
C LEU A 18 17.18 9.57 25.87
N HIS A 19 16.00 9.21 26.39
CA HIS A 19 15.72 7.83 26.88
C HIS A 19 14.43 7.19 26.33
N LEU A 20 13.84 7.71 25.26
CA LEU A 20 12.56 7.19 24.74
C LEU A 20 12.62 6.55 23.34
N THR A 21 13.76 6.55 22.66
CA THR A 21 13.92 5.91 21.35
C THR A 21 14.65 4.56 21.38
N ALA A 22 15.24 4.15 22.50
CA ALA A 22 16.04 2.91 22.59
C ALA A 22 15.40 1.78 23.43
N LEU A 23 14.10 1.86 23.75
CA LEU A 23 13.47 0.90 24.67
C LEU A 23 12.05 0.48 24.27
N VAL A 24 11.80 0.04 23.03
CA VAL A 24 10.60 -0.75 22.71
C VAL A 24 10.86 -1.72 21.55
N LEU A 25 11.58 -2.83 21.79
CA LEU A 25 11.28 -4.11 21.15
C LEU A 25 11.93 -5.26 21.93
N ALA A 26 11.47 -5.45 23.17
CA ALA A 26 11.78 -6.64 23.95
C ALA A 26 10.57 -6.98 24.82
N LEU A 27 9.43 -7.33 24.21
CA LEU A 27 8.37 -8.10 24.87
C LEU A 27 7.30 -8.54 23.84
N ALA A 28 7.46 -9.72 23.22
CA ALA A 28 6.33 -10.48 22.64
C ALA A 28 6.75 -11.93 22.30
N ILE A 29 7.03 -12.76 23.30
CA ILE A 29 6.88 -14.22 23.16
C ILE A 29 6.16 -14.71 24.40
N THR A 30 4.89 -15.08 24.23
CA THR A 30 4.24 -16.29 24.80
C THR A 30 2.73 -16.17 24.64
N VAL A 31 2.15 -16.77 23.59
CA VAL A 31 0.93 -17.62 23.55
C VAL A 31 0.97 -18.23 22.13
N GLY A 32 1.10 -19.53 21.85
CA GLY A 32 0.60 -20.69 22.57
C GLY A 32 -0.77 -21.11 22.03
N PHE A 33 -0.88 -21.46 20.74
CA PHE A 33 -2.07 -22.20 20.25
C PHE A 33 -1.69 -23.41 19.40
N ALA A 34 -2.15 -24.54 19.91
CA ALA A 34 -2.11 -25.86 19.33
C ALA A 34 -3.06 -25.97 18.14
N GLY A 35 -2.73 -26.89 17.24
CA GLY A 35 -3.35 -27.02 15.92
C GLY A 35 -4.70 -27.73 15.89
N CYS A 36 -5.29 -27.66 14.70
CA CYS A 36 -6.34 -28.53 14.16
C CYS A 36 -6.14 -28.49 12.63
N ALA A 37 -5.54 -29.51 12.02
CA ALA A 37 -6.23 -30.69 11.48
C ALA A 37 -7.17 -30.33 10.31
N ALA A 38 -6.72 -30.68 9.11
CA ALA A 38 -7.49 -30.67 7.87
C ALA A 38 -8.65 -31.70 7.90
N PRO A 39 -9.58 -31.60 6.94
CA PRO A 39 -9.97 -32.83 6.26
C PRO A 39 -10.00 -32.72 4.73
N GLU A 40 -9.55 -33.84 4.17
CA GLU A 40 -9.68 -34.42 2.83
C GLU A 40 -10.91 -34.01 2.00
N GLN A 41 -10.62 -33.68 0.74
CA GLN A 41 -11.58 -33.73 -0.36
C GLN A 41 -11.75 -35.19 -0.84
N THR A 42 -13.01 -35.61 -1.03
CA THR A 42 -13.35 -36.80 -1.82
C THR A 42 -14.13 -36.35 -3.06
N GLN A 43 -13.58 -36.64 -4.23
CA GLN A 43 -14.22 -36.55 -5.55
C GLN A 43 -14.98 -37.84 -5.91
N GLN A 44 -15.73 -37.74 -7.02
CA GLN A 44 -16.42 -38.75 -7.85
C GLN A 44 -17.92 -38.88 -7.56
N GLU A 45 -18.82 -39.00 -8.54
CA GLU A 45 -18.83 -38.91 -10.01
C GLU A 45 -20.32 -39.01 -10.41
N SER A 46 -20.74 -38.46 -11.56
CA SER A 46 -21.75 -39.11 -12.43
C SER A 46 -22.05 -38.26 -13.66
N MET A 47 -21.63 -38.76 -14.82
CA MET A 47 -22.07 -38.41 -16.16
C MET A 47 -23.56 -38.75 -16.39
N SER A 48 -24.23 -38.05 -17.32
CA SER A 48 -24.99 -38.69 -18.41
C SER A 48 -25.44 -37.68 -19.48
N GLN A 49 -25.56 -38.19 -20.70
CA GLN A 49 -25.56 -37.54 -22.02
C GLN A 49 -26.96 -37.20 -22.60
N THR A 50 -26.93 -36.37 -23.67
CA THR A 50 -27.78 -36.39 -24.92
C THR A 50 -29.27 -36.00 -24.82
N THR A 51 -29.97 -35.37 -25.79
CA THR A 51 -29.82 -35.21 -27.25
C THR A 51 -30.82 -34.15 -27.79
N GLU A 52 -30.42 -33.45 -28.87
CA GLU A 52 -31.15 -33.07 -30.12
C GLU A 52 -32.57 -32.46 -30.13
N SER A 53 -32.77 -31.33 -30.83
CA SER A 53 -33.14 -31.28 -32.27
C SER A 53 -33.70 -29.90 -32.71
N GLU A 54 -33.18 -29.37 -33.83
CA GLU A 54 -33.78 -28.33 -34.69
C GLU A 54 -34.72 -28.95 -35.75
N PRO A 55 -35.41 -28.14 -36.59
CA PRO A 55 -35.00 -28.20 -38.01
C PRO A 55 -35.08 -26.89 -38.85
N ASP A 56 -34.18 -26.86 -39.85
CA ASP A 56 -34.29 -26.47 -41.28
C ASP A 56 -34.71 -25.02 -41.68
N LYS A 57 -33.81 -24.22 -42.29
CA LYS A 57 -33.33 -24.14 -43.70
C LYS A 57 -34.21 -23.29 -44.63
N GLU A 58 -33.63 -22.25 -45.24
CA GLU A 58 -33.51 -22.15 -46.70
C GLU A 58 -32.53 -21.04 -47.16
N GLN A 59 -31.86 -21.32 -48.28
CA GLN A 59 -30.75 -20.59 -48.88
C GLN A 59 -31.23 -19.56 -49.92
N SER A 60 -30.46 -18.48 -50.16
CA SER A 60 -29.87 -18.16 -51.50
C SER A 60 -29.21 -16.76 -51.54
N GLN A 61 -28.04 -16.74 -52.19
CA GLN A 61 -27.17 -15.60 -52.59
C GLN A 61 -27.20 -15.52 -54.15
N PRO A 62 -26.46 -14.64 -54.85
CA PRO A 62 -25.97 -13.27 -54.58
C PRO A 62 -26.17 -12.31 -55.79
N GLY A 63 -25.81 -11.01 -55.66
CA GLY A 63 -25.64 -10.13 -56.83
C GLY A 63 -25.40 -8.64 -56.50
N GLN A 64 -24.22 -8.13 -56.82
CA GLN A 64 -23.74 -6.74 -56.72
C GLN A 64 -23.62 -6.15 -58.15
N PRO A 65 -23.23 -4.88 -58.38
CA PRO A 65 -23.84 -3.57 -58.04
C PRO A 65 -24.14 -2.72 -59.30
N THR A 66 -24.89 -1.61 -59.19
CA THR A 66 -24.72 -0.48 -60.14
C THR A 66 -25.11 0.86 -59.50
N LEU A 67 -24.18 1.83 -59.56
CA LEU A 67 -24.37 3.24 -59.20
C LEU A 67 -24.98 4.01 -60.37
N THR A 68 -25.97 4.88 -60.12
CA THR A 68 -26.29 5.99 -61.03
C THR A 68 -26.82 7.19 -60.25
N LEU A 69 -26.10 8.30 -60.37
CA LEU A 69 -26.44 9.63 -59.86
C LEU A 69 -27.37 10.32 -60.88
N ILE A 70 -28.54 10.81 -60.46
CA ILE A 70 -29.37 11.72 -61.26
C ILE A 70 -29.88 12.86 -60.36
N LEU A 71 -29.71 14.09 -60.85
CA LEU A 71 -30.06 15.36 -60.22
C LEU A 71 -31.56 15.68 -60.38
N THR A 72 -32.09 16.30 -59.31
CA THR A 72 -33.39 16.96 -59.00
C THR A 72 -34.33 17.42 -60.13
N PRO A 73 -35.66 17.50 -59.83
CA PRO A 73 -36.24 18.81 -59.53
C PRO A 73 -37.25 18.83 -58.36
N THR A 74 -37.30 19.95 -57.66
CA THR A 74 -38.20 20.28 -56.54
C THR A 74 -39.66 20.44 -56.98
N PRO A 75 -40.66 19.90 -56.24
CA PRO A 75 -42.03 20.37 -56.29
C PRO A 75 -42.47 21.12 -55.01
N VAL A 76 -43.46 21.98 -55.22
CA VAL A 76 -44.01 22.99 -54.31
C VAL A 76 -44.92 22.40 -53.22
N ARG A 77 -44.91 23.09 -52.06
CA ARG A 77 -45.54 22.86 -50.74
C ARG A 77 -46.94 22.25 -50.69
N THR A 78 -47.11 21.37 -49.69
CA THR A 78 -48.31 21.20 -48.84
C THR A 78 -47.92 21.54 -47.40
N PRO A 79 -48.77 22.18 -46.56
CA PRO A 79 -48.42 22.46 -45.16
C PRO A 79 -48.56 21.16 -44.36
N GLU A 80 -47.44 20.47 -44.21
CA GLU A 80 -47.33 19.30 -43.35
C GLU A 80 -47.17 19.78 -41.89
N SER A 81 -47.95 19.18 -41.00
CA SER A 81 -47.91 19.43 -39.56
C SER A 81 -46.48 19.41 -39.05
N THR A 82 -46.05 20.45 -38.33
CA THR A 82 -44.81 20.45 -37.55
C THR A 82 -44.70 19.14 -36.77
N PRO A 83 -43.75 18.25 -37.09
CA PRO A 83 -43.37 17.22 -36.15
C PRO A 83 -42.74 17.94 -34.96
N GLU A 84 -43.03 17.47 -33.74
CA GLU A 84 -42.22 17.84 -32.58
C GLU A 84 -40.74 17.65 -32.92
N PRO A 85 -39.83 18.51 -32.42
CA PRO A 85 -38.41 18.32 -32.64
C PRO A 85 -38.04 16.94 -32.13
N VAL A 86 -37.72 16.04 -33.06
CA VAL A 86 -36.98 14.82 -32.75
C VAL A 86 -35.65 15.31 -32.24
N LEU A 87 -35.49 15.29 -30.92
CA LEU A 87 -34.21 15.46 -30.27
C LEU A 87 -33.31 14.39 -30.87
N GLU A 88 -32.41 14.79 -31.77
CA GLU A 88 -31.25 13.98 -32.10
C GLU A 88 -30.59 13.60 -30.76
N PRO A 89 -30.18 12.33 -30.56
CA PRO A 89 -29.45 11.97 -29.37
C PRO A 89 -28.20 12.87 -29.32
N THR A 90 -28.23 13.84 -28.41
CA THR A 90 -27.10 14.69 -28.13
C THR A 90 -25.90 13.78 -27.89
N PRO A 91 -24.74 14.04 -28.52
CA PRO A 91 -23.55 13.23 -28.31
C PRO A 91 -23.28 13.11 -26.82
N TYR A 92 -23.28 11.87 -26.35
CA TYR A 92 -22.95 11.45 -25.00
C TYR A 92 -21.69 12.21 -24.53
N HIS A 93 -21.84 13.06 -23.52
CA HIS A 93 -20.73 13.69 -22.83
C HIS A 93 -20.25 12.73 -21.73
N PRO A 94 -19.01 12.19 -21.80
CA PRO A 94 -18.50 11.21 -20.85
C PRO A 94 -18.03 11.84 -19.51
N ALA A 95 -18.80 12.76 -18.93
CA ALA A 95 -18.36 13.56 -17.77
C ALA A 95 -19.00 13.20 -16.42
N ASN A 96 -19.85 12.17 -16.32
CA ASN A 96 -20.46 11.77 -15.03
C ASN A 96 -20.47 10.24 -14.83
N VAL A 97 -19.29 9.62 -14.83
CA VAL A 97 -19.14 8.32 -14.13
C VAL A 97 -19.09 8.64 -12.63
N PRO A 98 -20.00 8.14 -11.76
CA PRO A 98 -19.99 8.48 -10.34
C PRO A 98 -18.82 7.84 -9.57
N CYS A 99 -17.98 7.07 -10.25
CA CYS A 99 -17.01 6.21 -9.61
C CYS A 99 -15.59 6.66 -9.94
N SER A 100 -15.08 7.57 -9.10
CA SER A 100 -13.66 7.71 -8.81
C SER A 100 -13.42 7.19 -7.39
N TYR A 101 -12.17 6.89 -7.04
CA TYR A 101 -11.82 6.67 -5.64
C TYR A 101 -12.32 7.84 -4.78
N GLY A 102 -13.07 7.57 -3.71
CA GLY A 102 -13.72 8.65 -2.96
C GLY A 102 -14.58 8.25 -1.76
N VAL A 103 -15.04 9.27 -1.01
CA VAL A 103 -16.01 9.12 0.09
C VAL A 103 -17.35 9.60 -0.45
N PHE A 104 -18.36 8.75 -0.34
CA PHE A 104 -19.67 9.03 -0.89
C PHE A 104 -20.74 8.80 0.16
N THR A 105 -21.80 9.61 0.08
CA THR A 105 -23.08 9.26 0.68
C THR A 105 -23.99 8.70 -0.41
N LEU A 106 -24.76 7.67 -0.06
CA LEU A 106 -25.75 7.08 -0.96
C LEU A 106 -27.13 7.31 -0.35
N LYS A 107 -27.94 8.12 -1.00
CA LYS A 107 -29.30 8.46 -0.56
C LYS A 107 -30.30 7.89 -1.54
N ASN A 108 -31.26 7.08 -1.06
CA ASN A 108 -32.29 6.53 -1.93
C ASN A 108 -33.43 7.52 -2.19
N ARG A 109 -34.33 7.21 -3.14
CA ARG A 109 -35.49 8.07 -3.48
C ARG A 109 -36.51 8.21 -2.35
N THR A 110 -36.50 7.30 -1.37
CA THR A 110 -37.32 7.46 -0.15
C THR A 110 -36.74 8.47 0.84
N GLY A 111 -35.54 8.99 0.57
CA GLY A 111 -34.88 10.00 1.38
C GLY A 111 -33.92 9.45 2.44
N GLN A 112 -33.76 8.13 2.52
CA GLN A 112 -32.92 7.44 3.51
C GLN A 112 -31.54 7.14 2.93
N TYR A 113 -30.52 7.11 3.77
CA TYR A 113 -29.15 6.79 3.40
C TYR A 113 -28.84 5.31 3.62
N LEU A 114 -28.00 4.74 2.74
CA LEU A 114 -27.28 3.51 3.04
C LEU A 114 -26.36 3.81 4.21
N ASN A 115 -26.52 3.07 5.31
CA ASN A 115 -25.82 3.31 6.55
C ASN A 115 -25.42 1.95 7.16
N CYS A 116 -24.62 1.99 8.22
CA CYS A 116 -24.41 0.84 9.07
C CYS A 116 -24.34 1.25 10.54
N PHE A 117 -24.88 0.39 11.41
CA PHE A 117 -24.67 0.49 12.84
C PHE A 117 -23.86 -0.73 13.28
N GLU A 118 -22.73 -0.48 13.94
CA GLU A 118 -21.69 -1.49 14.17
C GLU A 118 -21.31 -2.15 12.84
N ASP A 119 -21.61 -3.44 12.65
CA ASP A 119 -21.31 -4.18 11.42
C ASP A 119 -22.57 -4.59 10.64
N ASN A 120 -23.71 -3.99 10.93
CA ASN A 120 -24.98 -4.30 10.27
C ASN A 120 -25.39 -3.18 9.32
N LEU A 121 -25.65 -3.53 8.05
CA LEU A 121 -26.21 -2.61 7.08
C LEU A 121 -27.64 -2.21 7.47
N CYS A 122 -27.95 -0.92 7.36
CA CYS A 122 -29.27 -0.37 7.66
C CYS A 122 -29.61 0.83 6.75
N LEU A 123 -30.88 1.19 6.70
CA LEU A 123 -31.33 2.49 6.19
C LEU A 123 -31.42 3.46 7.36
N SER A 124 -31.01 4.71 7.14
CA SER A 124 -31.02 5.75 8.17
C SER A 124 -31.33 7.12 7.59
N ASP A 125 -31.95 8.01 8.37
CA ASP A 125 -32.12 9.41 7.99
C ASP A 125 -30.80 10.20 8.15
N GLN A 126 -29.80 9.61 8.81
CA GLN A 126 -28.45 10.18 8.94
C GLN A 126 -27.56 9.68 7.80
N ALA A 127 -26.80 10.61 7.22
CA ALA A 127 -25.81 10.30 6.20
C ALA A 127 -24.67 9.43 6.78
N TYR A 128 -24.17 8.51 5.97
CA TYR A 128 -22.99 7.70 6.26
C TYR A 128 -21.97 7.84 5.13
N ASN A 129 -20.71 7.92 5.51
CA ASN A 129 -19.58 8.07 4.58
C ASN A 129 -19.06 6.71 4.18
N TRP A 130 -19.30 6.31 2.94
CA TRP A 130 -18.78 5.09 2.34
C TRP A 130 -17.54 5.36 1.52
N TYR A 131 -16.52 4.52 1.65
CA TYR A 131 -15.27 4.64 0.90
C TYR A 131 -15.33 3.72 -0.31
N PHE A 132 -15.18 4.26 -1.52
CA PHE A 132 -15.17 3.46 -2.75
C PHE A 132 -13.73 3.19 -3.16
N ARG A 133 -13.34 1.91 -3.26
CA ARG A 133 -12.03 1.49 -3.81
C ARG A 133 -12.22 0.68 -5.08
N PRO A 134 -11.33 0.78 -6.08
CA PRO A 134 -11.30 -0.15 -7.21
C PRO A 134 -11.21 -1.60 -6.73
N ALA A 135 -11.82 -2.51 -7.48
CA ALA A 135 -11.84 -3.94 -7.19
C ALA A 135 -10.80 -4.77 -7.98
N GLY A 136 -9.67 -4.14 -8.37
CA GLY A 136 -8.62 -4.77 -9.18
C GLY A 136 -8.60 -4.27 -10.63
N GLN A 137 -8.03 -5.06 -11.54
CA GLN A 137 -7.95 -4.73 -12.99
C GLN A 137 -9.31 -4.84 -13.71
N GLU A 138 -10.32 -5.41 -13.07
CA GLU A 138 -11.66 -5.58 -13.62
C GLU A 138 -12.56 -4.44 -13.11
N ASP A 139 -13.33 -3.82 -14.02
CA ASP A 139 -14.16 -2.64 -13.77
C ASP A 139 -15.18 -2.89 -12.65
N GLY A 140 -14.87 -2.48 -11.41
CA GLY A 140 -15.71 -2.68 -10.24
C GLY A 140 -15.22 -1.94 -9.00
N TRP A 141 -16.11 -1.81 -8.01
CA TRP A 141 -15.89 -1.06 -6.78
C TRP A 141 -16.19 -1.91 -5.56
N HIS A 142 -15.31 -1.84 -4.57
CA HIS A 142 -15.69 -2.20 -3.21
C HIS A 142 -16.28 -0.98 -2.52
N ILE A 143 -17.41 -1.17 -1.84
CA ILE A 143 -18.08 -0.16 -1.03
C ILE A 143 -17.75 -0.45 0.43
N VAL A 144 -16.82 0.33 0.99
CA VAL A 144 -16.11 0.05 2.23
C VAL A 144 -16.62 0.93 3.37
N LYS A 145 -16.76 0.32 4.56
CA LYS A 145 -17.35 0.94 5.76
C LYS A 145 -16.53 2.12 6.30
N ASP A 146 -15.21 2.00 6.34
CA ASP A 146 -14.35 2.98 7.02
C ASP A 146 -12.98 3.16 6.33
N SER A 147 -12.19 4.12 6.83
CA SER A 147 -10.86 4.44 6.31
C SER A 147 -9.81 3.37 6.58
N LEU A 148 -10.06 2.52 7.58
CA LEU A 148 -9.21 1.39 7.96
C LEU A 148 -9.36 0.22 6.99
N ARG A 149 -10.38 0.26 6.13
CA ARG A 149 -10.61 -0.68 5.03
C ARG A 149 -10.90 -2.11 5.47
N LEU A 150 -11.44 -2.28 6.68
CA LEU A 150 -11.57 -3.60 7.29
C LEU A 150 -12.80 -4.39 6.82
N LYS A 151 -13.90 -3.72 6.43
CA LYS A 151 -15.14 -4.39 5.99
C LYS A 151 -15.83 -3.67 4.84
N MET A 152 -16.45 -4.43 3.95
CA MET A 152 -17.13 -3.93 2.75
C MET A 152 -18.40 -4.71 2.42
N LEU A 153 -19.22 -4.15 1.52
CA LEU A 153 -20.42 -4.83 1.03
C LEU A 153 -20.07 -6.16 0.34
N ASP A 154 -20.68 -7.23 0.82
CA ASP A 154 -20.40 -8.61 0.43
C ASP A 154 -21.70 -9.37 0.20
N ILE A 155 -21.84 -10.01 -0.97
CA ILE A 155 -22.92 -10.96 -1.24
C ILE A 155 -22.64 -12.23 -0.44
N ASP A 156 -23.50 -12.56 0.52
CA ASP A 156 -23.24 -13.59 1.50
C ASP A 156 -22.90 -14.94 0.84
N ASN A 157 -21.70 -15.45 1.18
CA ASN A 157 -21.15 -16.70 0.66
C ASN A 157 -21.03 -16.76 -0.87
N ALA A 158 -20.91 -15.61 -1.56
CA ALA A 158 -20.90 -15.52 -3.02
C ALA A 158 -22.08 -16.25 -3.69
N ARG A 159 -23.25 -16.26 -3.04
CA ARG A 159 -24.45 -16.93 -3.56
C ARG A 159 -25.32 -15.96 -4.36
N TYR A 160 -25.29 -16.10 -5.68
CA TYR A 160 -26.02 -15.25 -6.63
C TYR A 160 -27.42 -15.77 -6.91
N ASN A 161 -28.28 -15.82 -5.89
CA ASN A 161 -29.69 -16.14 -6.03
C ASN A 161 -30.56 -15.00 -5.51
N ASN A 162 -31.73 -14.83 -6.14
CA ASN A 162 -32.67 -13.76 -5.78
C ASN A 162 -33.05 -13.84 -4.29
N GLY A 163 -32.90 -12.74 -3.57
CA GLY A 163 -33.15 -12.64 -2.14
C GLY A 163 -31.98 -13.00 -1.24
N ASN A 164 -30.81 -13.39 -1.78
CA ASN A 164 -29.64 -13.67 -0.94
C ASN A 164 -29.14 -12.40 -0.24
N LYS A 165 -28.67 -12.55 1.00
CA LYS A 165 -28.30 -11.41 1.85
C LYS A 165 -27.04 -10.70 1.35
N VAL A 166 -26.99 -9.40 1.61
CA VAL A 166 -25.77 -8.59 1.53
C VAL A 166 -25.40 -8.17 2.93
N LYS A 167 -24.12 -8.31 3.30
CA LYS A 167 -23.58 -8.02 4.63
C LYS A 167 -22.30 -7.20 4.54
N LEU A 168 -21.79 -6.77 5.69
CA LEU A 168 -20.42 -6.27 5.80
C LEU A 168 -19.49 -7.41 6.15
N TRP A 169 -18.43 -7.59 5.38
CA TRP A 169 -17.45 -8.65 5.60
C TRP A 169 -16.03 -8.17 5.30
N GLU A 170 -15.06 -8.84 5.91
CA GLU A 170 -13.63 -8.61 5.69
C GLU A 170 -13.25 -8.93 4.24
N ASP A 171 -12.12 -8.40 3.77
CA ASP A 171 -11.65 -8.66 2.40
C ASP A 171 -11.43 -10.16 2.19
N THR A 172 -12.11 -10.72 1.20
CA THR A 172 -11.98 -12.14 0.84
C THR A 172 -11.28 -12.35 -0.50
N GLY A 173 -11.02 -11.27 -1.24
CA GLY A 173 -10.60 -11.34 -2.65
C GLY A 173 -11.65 -11.94 -3.60
N ASN A 174 -12.89 -12.15 -3.15
CA ASN A 174 -13.95 -12.75 -3.96
C ASN A 174 -14.75 -11.68 -4.73
N THR A 175 -15.16 -12.00 -5.97
CA THR A 175 -15.95 -11.09 -6.83
C THR A 175 -17.35 -10.77 -6.27
N ALA A 176 -17.80 -11.48 -5.24
CA ALA A 176 -18.98 -11.14 -4.42
C ALA A 176 -18.91 -9.77 -3.73
N GLN A 177 -17.73 -9.18 -3.65
CA GLN A 177 -17.48 -7.86 -3.07
C GLN A 177 -17.36 -6.76 -4.15
N HIS A 178 -17.50 -7.12 -5.43
CA HIS A 178 -17.33 -6.22 -6.56
C HIS A 178 -18.69 -5.67 -7.01
N TRP A 179 -18.83 -4.35 -6.99
CA TRP A 179 -20.06 -3.63 -7.33
C TRP A 179 -19.85 -2.63 -8.46
N GLN A 180 -20.88 -2.39 -9.26
CA GLN A 180 -20.91 -1.38 -10.30
C GLN A 180 -22.08 -0.41 -10.06
N PHE A 181 -21.97 0.81 -10.58
CA PHE A 181 -23.06 1.78 -10.58
C PHE A 181 -23.57 1.94 -12.00
N GLU A 182 -24.83 1.57 -12.21
CA GLU A 182 -25.50 1.75 -13.50
C GLU A 182 -26.51 2.89 -13.39
N GLU A 183 -26.47 3.83 -14.32
CA GLU A 183 -27.38 4.99 -14.33
C GLU A 183 -28.81 4.51 -14.63
N TYR A 184 -29.70 4.76 -13.68
CA TYR A 184 -31.13 4.43 -13.76
C TYR A 184 -31.94 5.59 -14.37
N ALA A 185 -31.55 6.82 -14.03
CA ALA A 185 -32.06 8.08 -14.56
C ALA A 185 -30.97 9.15 -14.35
N PRO A 186 -31.05 10.34 -14.99
CA PRO A 186 -30.00 11.35 -14.86
C PRO A 186 -29.59 11.65 -13.41
N GLY A 187 -28.38 11.25 -13.03
CA GLY A 187 -27.84 11.43 -11.66
C GLY A 187 -28.37 10.46 -10.58
N GLU A 188 -29.09 9.42 -10.97
CA GLU A 188 -29.62 8.37 -10.10
C GLU A 188 -29.16 6.99 -10.58
N TYR A 189 -28.76 6.14 -9.65
CA TYR A 189 -28.05 4.90 -9.95
C TYR A 189 -28.65 3.70 -9.24
N ILE A 190 -28.50 2.52 -9.84
CA ILE A 190 -28.64 1.23 -9.16
C ILE A 190 -27.25 0.64 -8.91
N ILE A 191 -27.10 -0.08 -7.80
CA ILE A 191 -25.85 -0.73 -7.42
C ILE A 191 -25.94 -2.19 -7.86
N VAL A 192 -25.10 -2.58 -8.79
CA VAL A 192 -25.16 -3.84 -9.54
C VAL A 192 -24.02 -4.74 -9.10
N SER A 193 -24.24 -6.05 -9.01
CA SER A 193 -23.13 -6.99 -8.86
C SER A 193 -22.26 -6.97 -10.12
N ALA A 194 -20.95 -6.77 -9.98
CA ALA A 194 -20.05 -6.81 -11.13
C ALA A 194 -19.97 -8.20 -11.76
N GLU A 195 -19.93 -9.25 -10.93
CA GLU A 195 -19.90 -10.66 -11.36
C GLU A 195 -21.20 -11.09 -12.05
N GLU A 196 -22.35 -10.76 -11.46
CA GLU A 196 -23.66 -11.19 -11.96
C GLU A 196 -24.59 -9.99 -12.16
N PRO A 197 -24.44 -9.23 -13.27
CA PRO A 197 -25.12 -7.95 -13.47
C PRO A 197 -26.65 -8.01 -13.48
N LYS A 198 -27.25 -9.20 -13.59
CA LYS A 198 -28.70 -9.40 -13.44
C LYS A 198 -29.20 -9.13 -12.02
N TYR A 199 -28.30 -9.07 -11.04
CA TYR A 199 -28.59 -8.83 -9.64
C TYR A 199 -28.14 -7.44 -9.18
N VAL A 200 -28.97 -6.82 -8.35
CA VAL A 200 -28.76 -5.47 -7.82
C VAL A 200 -28.99 -5.45 -6.31
N LEU A 201 -28.29 -4.55 -5.62
CA LEU A 201 -28.51 -4.29 -4.20
C LEU A 201 -29.92 -3.73 -3.98
N ALA A 202 -30.68 -4.39 -3.13
CA ALA A 202 -31.99 -3.97 -2.71
C ALA A 202 -32.14 -4.04 -1.19
N SER A 203 -33.17 -3.38 -0.68
CA SER A 203 -33.42 -3.25 0.75
C SER A 203 -34.89 -3.47 1.10
N ASN A 204 -35.13 -4.01 2.29
CA ASN A 204 -36.44 -4.08 2.91
C ASN A 204 -36.30 -3.96 4.43
N ASP A 205 -37.41 -4.09 5.16
CA ASP A 205 -37.41 -3.92 6.63
C ASP A 205 -36.60 -5.01 7.38
N ARG A 206 -36.10 -6.04 6.68
CA ARG A 206 -35.26 -7.11 7.21
C ARG A 206 -33.78 -6.99 6.81
N GLY A 207 -33.41 -5.93 6.09
CA GLY A 207 -32.02 -5.64 5.70
C GLY A 207 -31.80 -5.63 4.18
N PHE A 208 -30.54 -5.85 3.79
CA PHE A 208 -30.08 -5.77 2.41
C PHE A 208 -29.90 -7.13 1.77
N PHE A 209 -30.20 -7.22 0.49
CA PHE A 209 -30.16 -8.45 -0.29
C PHE A 209 -29.98 -8.13 -1.77
N ILE A 210 -29.63 -9.13 -2.57
CA ILE A 210 -29.63 -9.00 -4.03
C ILE A 210 -30.98 -9.38 -4.62
N THR A 211 -31.47 -8.62 -5.58
CA THR A 211 -32.72 -8.91 -6.31
C THR A 211 -32.54 -8.77 -7.82
N ARG A 212 -33.47 -9.29 -8.62
CA ARG A 212 -33.46 -9.06 -10.07
C ARG A 212 -33.82 -7.61 -10.38
N ARG A 213 -33.16 -7.02 -11.39
CA ARG A 213 -33.39 -5.63 -11.86
C ARG A 213 -34.85 -5.22 -11.99
N LYS A 214 -35.72 -6.10 -12.50
CA LYS A 214 -37.16 -5.80 -12.70
C LYS A 214 -37.94 -5.58 -11.40
N ALA A 215 -37.35 -5.89 -10.25
CA ALA A 215 -37.99 -5.81 -8.94
C ALA A 215 -37.51 -4.62 -8.08
N ILE A 216 -36.69 -3.72 -8.64
CA ILE A 216 -36.24 -2.52 -7.93
C ILE A 216 -37.40 -1.56 -7.67
N GLY A 217 -37.41 -0.97 -6.48
CA GLY A 217 -38.29 0.14 -6.13
C GLY A 217 -37.50 1.39 -5.73
N ASP A 218 -38.22 2.43 -5.29
CA ASP A 218 -37.62 3.70 -4.88
C ASP A 218 -36.60 3.58 -3.72
N ARG A 219 -36.63 2.48 -2.97
CA ARG A 219 -35.64 2.19 -1.91
C ARG A 219 -34.27 1.77 -2.45
N ASP A 220 -34.21 1.33 -3.70
CA ASP A 220 -33.05 0.64 -4.30
C ASP A 220 -32.37 1.48 -5.39
N VAL A 221 -32.88 2.70 -5.61
CA VAL A 221 -32.33 3.70 -6.54
C VAL A 221 -31.69 4.82 -5.74
N TRP A 222 -30.45 5.15 -6.04
CA TRP A 222 -29.56 5.95 -5.21
C TRP A 222 -29.04 7.18 -5.93
N THR A 223 -29.08 8.33 -5.27
CA THR A 223 -28.18 9.45 -5.58
C THR A 223 -26.85 9.21 -4.86
N VAL A 224 -25.75 9.28 -5.61
CA VAL A 224 -24.39 9.12 -5.09
C VAL A 224 -23.75 10.50 -5.03
N GLN A 225 -23.43 10.96 -3.82
CA GLN A 225 -22.87 12.30 -3.61
C GLN A 225 -21.47 12.21 -3.02
N LEU A 226 -20.48 12.72 -3.78
CA LEU A 226 -19.11 12.88 -3.31
C LEU A 226 -19.08 13.82 -2.11
N GLN A 227 -18.50 13.35 -1.01
CA GLN A 227 -18.28 14.13 0.20
C GLN A 227 -16.90 14.77 0.21
N ASN A 228 -16.74 15.77 1.08
CA ASN A 228 -15.59 16.67 1.12
C ASN A 228 -14.25 15.92 1.03
N MET A 229 -13.56 16.11 -0.10
CA MET A 229 -12.37 15.36 -0.53
C MET A 229 -11.20 15.42 0.46
N ALA A 230 -11.18 16.43 1.35
CA ALA A 230 -10.09 16.77 2.27
C ALA A 230 -9.66 15.66 3.25
N LYS A 231 -10.35 14.52 3.29
CA LYS A 231 -10.03 13.35 4.13
C LYS A 231 -9.71 12.07 3.35
N LEU A 232 -9.78 12.10 2.02
CA LEU A 232 -9.47 10.91 1.24
C LEU A 232 -7.97 10.76 1.10
N PRO A 233 -7.44 9.57 1.35
CA PRO A 233 -6.05 9.34 1.04
C PRO A 233 -5.83 9.38 -0.47
N ILE A 234 -4.63 9.77 -0.85
CA ILE A 234 -4.13 9.67 -2.22
C ILE A 234 -3.50 8.31 -2.34
N GLU A 235 -3.87 7.59 -3.39
CA GLU A 235 -3.21 6.36 -3.79
C GLU A 235 -2.29 6.66 -4.97
N VAL A 236 -1.03 6.21 -4.88
CA VAL A 236 -0.03 6.31 -5.94
C VAL A 236 0.55 4.94 -6.15
N LYS A 237 0.32 4.37 -7.33
CA LYS A 237 0.83 3.04 -7.70
C LYS A 237 2.06 3.21 -8.57
N GLY A 238 3.16 2.56 -8.21
CA GLY A 238 4.36 2.52 -9.04
C GLY A 238 4.07 1.91 -10.41
N GLY A 239 4.88 2.29 -11.40
CA GLY A 239 4.66 1.93 -12.81
C GLY A 239 4.63 0.44 -13.07
N ARG A 240 5.30 -0.38 -12.25
CA ARG A 240 5.27 -1.85 -12.34
C ARG A 240 4.23 -2.49 -11.43
N GLY A 241 3.66 -1.72 -10.51
CA GLY A 241 2.63 -2.17 -9.58
C GLY A 241 3.17 -2.96 -8.40
N ILE A 242 4.49 -2.92 -8.15
CA ILE A 242 5.13 -3.54 -6.99
C ILE A 242 4.81 -2.69 -5.76
N VAL A 243 4.94 -1.37 -5.84
CA VAL A 243 4.70 -0.47 -4.70
C VAL A 243 3.39 0.28 -4.87
N THR A 244 2.56 0.28 -3.83
CA THR A 244 1.41 1.18 -3.70
C THR A 244 1.59 2.06 -2.47
N ILE A 245 1.45 3.36 -2.63
CA ILE A 245 1.56 4.34 -1.55
C ILE A 245 0.20 4.96 -1.28
N ILE A 246 -0.23 4.96 -0.02
CA ILE A 246 -1.47 5.55 0.44
C ILE A 246 -1.13 6.68 1.43
N LEU A 247 -1.39 7.93 1.07
CA LEU A 247 -1.00 9.12 1.82
C LEU A 247 -2.21 9.98 2.19
N GLU A 248 -2.15 10.77 3.27
CA GLU A 248 -3.17 11.81 3.47
C GLU A 248 -3.17 12.84 2.33
N GLN A 249 -4.36 13.32 1.91
CA GLN A 249 -4.46 14.32 0.83
C GLN A 249 -3.66 15.60 1.07
N ARG A 250 -3.44 15.96 2.34
CA ARG A 250 -2.69 17.17 2.72
C ARG A 250 -1.27 17.19 2.16
N ILE A 251 -0.70 16.04 1.80
CA ILE A 251 0.63 15.93 1.16
C ILE A 251 0.72 16.77 -0.13
N LEU A 252 -0.37 16.96 -0.86
CA LEU A 252 -0.36 17.79 -2.08
C LEU A 252 -0.11 19.27 -1.86
N LYS A 253 -0.08 19.73 -0.59
CA LYS A 253 0.36 21.08 -0.25
C LYS A 253 1.87 21.25 -0.38
N VAL A 254 2.63 20.16 -0.35
CA VAL A 254 4.10 20.20 -0.29
C VAL A 254 4.78 19.47 -1.43
N ILE A 255 4.12 18.50 -2.08
CA ILE A 255 4.68 17.74 -3.20
C ILE A 255 3.63 17.49 -4.29
N SER A 256 4.03 17.53 -5.56
CA SER A 256 3.13 17.32 -6.70
C SER A 256 2.85 15.83 -6.94
N MET A 257 1.75 15.52 -7.63
CA MET A 257 1.43 14.15 -8.04
C MET A 257 2.53 13.52 -8.91
N ASP A 258 3.13 14.26 -9.83
CA ASP A 258 4.23 13.74 -10.67
C ASP A 258 5.46 13.35 -9.84
N ARG A 259 5.78 14.13 -8.79
CA ARG A 259 6.88 13.80 -7.88
C ARG A 259 6.53 12.61 -6.99
N LEU A 260 5.27 12.48 -6.55
CA LEU A 260 4.82 11.29 -5.82
C LEU A 260 4.86 10.04 -6.70
N GLN A 261 4.44 10.14 -7.97
CA GLN A 261 4.52 9.03 -8.92
C GLN A 261 5.97 8.60 -9.14
N LYS A 262 6.86 9.55 -9.41
CA LYS A 262 8.29 9.26 -9.53
C LYS A 262 8.83 8.59 -8.26
N TRP A 263 8.42 9.06 -7.09
CA TRP A 263 8.85 8.47 -5.83
C TRP A 263 8.34 7.03 -5.66
N ALA A 264 7.10 6.72 -6.05
CA ALA A 264 6.61 5.35 -6.07
C ALA A 264 7.45 4.45 -7.00
N ASP A 265 7.79 4.92 -8.20
CA ASP A 265 8.65 4.18 -9.14
C ASP A 265 10.07 3.98 -8.59
N ASP A 266 10.60 5.00 -7.90
CA ASP A 266 11.90 4.95 -7.22
C ASP A 266 11.89 3.89 -6.10
N LEU A 267 10.82 3.79 -5.31
CA LEU A 267 10.67 2.75 -4.29
C LEU A 267 10.60 1.33 -4.88
N GLU A 268 10.05 1.14 -6.08
CA GLU A 268 10.12 -0.16 -6.75
C GLU A 268 11.57 -0.55 -7.09
N ASN A 269 12.39 0.41 -7.51
CA ASN A 269 13.82 0.17 -7.76
C ASN A 269 14.59 -0.12 -6.47
N ALA A 270 14.21 0.53 -5.37
CA ALA A 270 14.75 0.22 -4.04
C ALA A 270 14.40 -1.23 -3.65
N TYR A 271 13.15 -1.66 -3.84
CA TYR A 271 12.71 -3.03 -3.57
C TYR A 271 13.57 -4.06 -4.32
N ASP A 272 13.81 -3.85 -5.63
CA ASP A 272 14.69 -4.72 -6.42
C ASP A 272 16.12 -4.74 -5.88
N SER A 273 16.62 -3.58 -5.43
CA SER A 273 17.97 -3.47 -4.87
C SER A 273 18.13 -4.24 -3.56
N TYR A 274 17.12 -4.17 -2.68
CA TYR A 274 17.08 -5.00 -1.48
C TYR A 274 17.04 -6.50 -1.83
N ALA A 275 16.19 -6.88 -2.79
CA ALA A 275 16.09 -8.25 -3.27
C ALA A 275 17.40 -8.75 -3.89
N GLU A 276 18.10 -7.88 -4.63
CA GLU A 276 19.41 -8.17 -5.18
C GLU A 276 20.41 -8.41 -4.06
N LEU A 277 20.49 -7.53 -3.05
CA LEU A 277 21.44 -7.68 -1.96
C LEU A 277 21.26 -9.00 -1.21
N THR A 278 20.02 -9.31 -0.83
CA THR A 278 19.73 -10.46 0.04
C THR A 278 19.56 -11.77 -0.74
N GLY A 279 19.25 -11.68 -2.04
CA GLY A 279 18.77 -12.82 -2.83
C GLY A 279 17.37 -13.29 -2.43
N TYR A 280 16.61 -12.45 -1.72
CA TYR A 280 15.31 -12.79 -1.15
C TYR A 280 14.30 -11.67 -1.40
N ALA A 281 13.09 -12.04 -1.85
CA ALA A 281 11.95 -11.13 -1.96
C ALA A 281 10.67 -11.93 -1.68
N LYS A 282 10.00 -11.64 -0.57
CA LYS A 282 8.83 -12.40 -0.13
C LYS A 282 7.52 -11.96 -0.79
N TYR A 283 7.42 -10.69 -1.16
CA TYR A 283 6.15 -10.05 -1.49
C TYR A 283 6.13 -9.55 -2.93
N ASP A 284 5.16 -9.98 -3.72
CA ASP A 284 4.96 -9.47 -5.09
C ASP A 284 4.50 -8.01 -5.12
N THR A 285 3.96 -7.53 -4.01
CA THR A 285 3.50 -6.15 -3.82
C THR A 285 3.85 -5.65 -2.43
N VAL A 286 4.08 -4.36 -2.27
CA VAL A 286 4.34 -3.66 -1.02
C VAL A 286 3.39 -2.47 -0.89
N LEU A 287 2.81 -2.31 0.29
CA LEU A 287 1.88 -1.25 0.61
C LEU A 287 2.48 -0.29 1.64
N VAL A 288 2.71 0.97 1.25
CA VAL A 288 3.16 2.04 2.15
C VAL A 288 1.96 2.88 2.58
N GLN A 289 1.55 2.78 3.84
CA GLN A 289 0.42 3.52 4.41
C GLN A 289 0.91 4.65 5.31
N ALA A 290 0.52 5.88 4.99
CA ALA A 290 0.77 7.06 5.81
C ALA A 290 -0.44 8.02 5.84
N ASN A 291 -1.64 7.43 5.85
CA ASN A 291 -2.90 8.17 5.86
C ASN A 291 -3.55 8.33 7.25
N GLU A 292 -2.92 7.79 8.29
CA GLU A 292 -3.43 7.82 9.66
C GLU A 292 -2.33 8.13 10.67
N HIS A 293 -2.73 8.63 11.85
CA HIS A 293 -1.80 8.89 12.94
C HIS A 293 -1.31 7.56 13.54
N GLN A 294 0.00 7.40 13.68
CA GLN A 294 0.60 6.21 14.29
C GLN A 294 1.26 6.54 15.63
N LYS A 295 1.45 5.52 16.47
CA LYS A 295 2.15 5.68 17.76
C LYS A 295 3.65 5.92 17.58
N TYR A 296 4.23 5.34 16.52
CA TYR A 296 5.64 5.37 16.17
C TYR A 296 5.83 6.13 14.86
N TRP A 297 7.07 6.49 14.53
CA TRP A 297 7.37 7.18 13.26
C TRP A 297 7.00 6.28 12.06
N GLY A 298 7.48 5.04 12.07
CA GLY A 298 7.20 3.99 11.11
C GLY A 298 7.27 2.62 11.77
N PHE A 299 6.68 1.62 11.11
CA PHE A 299 6.84 0.20 11.41
C PHE A 299 6.35 -0.64 10.23
N TYR A 300 6.77 -1.89 10.18
CA TYR A 300 6.13 -2.93 9.38
C TYR A 300 5.49 -3.97 10.29
N SER A 301 4.52 -4.74 9.78
CA SER A 301 3.98 -5.89 10.51
C SER A 301 4.61 -7.18 10.01
N PRO A 302 5.25 -8.00 10.88
CA PRO A 302 5.82 -9.28 10.47
C PRO A 302 4.80 -10.16 9.75
N GLY A 303 5.21 -10.77 8.64
CA GLY A 303 4.32 -11.58 7.81
C GLY A 303 3.40 -10.81 6.86
N THR A 304 3.40 -9.47 6.88
CA THR A 304 2.63 -8.64 5.93
C THR A 304 3.54 -7.87 4.98
N ASN A 305 2.98 -7.41 3.87
CA ASN A 305 3.66 -6.54 2.92
C ASN A 305 3.43 -5.04 3.22
N GLU A 306 3.04 -4.71 4.45
CA GLU A 306 2.59 -3.38 4.82
C GLU A 306 3.64 -2.64 5.64
N ILE A 307 3.95 -1.43 5.19
CA ILE A 307 4.75 -0.42 5.88
C ILE A 307 3.79 0.68 6.34
N CYS A 308 3.74 0.94 7.63
CA CYS A 308 2.88 1.94 8.24
C CYS A 308 3.73 3.08 8.79
N ILE A 309 3.43 4.32 8.38
CA ILE A 309 4.15 5.53 8.80
C ILE A 309 3.13 6.51 9.38
N ASP A 310 3.49 7.18 10.48
CA ASP A 310 2.66 8.23 11.05
C ASP A 310 2.41 9.34 10.03
N SER A 311 1.14 9.66 9.77
CA SER A 311 0.78 10.62 8.73
C SER A 311 1.39 12.00 8.96
N LYS A 312 1.59 12.41 10.22
CA LYS A 312 2.20 13.70 10.58
C LYS A 312 3.68 13.70 10.28
N SER A 313 4.37 12.64 10.69
CA SER A 313 5.79 12.42 10.41
C SER A 313 6.05 12.36 8.89
N MET A 314 5.21 11.64 8.15
CA MET A 314 5.27 11.60 6.68
C MET A 314 5.09 13.00 6.06
N TYR A 315 4.14 13.80 6.54
CA TYR A 315 3.96 15.17 6.05
C TYR A 315 5.20 16.03 6.30
N GLU A 316 5.78 15.95 7.50
CA GLU A 316 6.99 16.69 7.86
C GLU A 316 8.18 16.28 6.99
N ASP A 317 8.40 14.98 6.79
CA ASP A 317 9.54 14.50 6.00
C ASP A 317 9.37 14.69 4.50
N LEU A 318 8.16 14.51 3.94
CA LEU A 318 7.90 14.87 2.55
C LEU A 318 7.99 16.39 2.32
N SER A 319 7.72 17.22 3.34
CA SER A 319 7.97 18.66 3.25
C SER A 319 9.47 18.97 3.14
N LYS A 320 10.31 18.27 3.90
CA LYS A 320 11.77 18.40 3.80
C LYS A 320 12.27 17.88 2.45
N MET A 321 11.80 16.72 2.02
CA MET A 321 12.10 16.10 0.72
C MET A 321 11.71 17.01 -0.44
N ALA A 322 10.55 17.66 -0.35
CA ALA A 322 10.08 18.59 -1.35
C ALA A 322 11.01 19.80 -1.54
N ALA A 323 11.63 20.26 -0.45
CA ALA A 323 12.56 21.38 -0.42
C ALA A 323 14.01 21.01 -0.81
N ARG A 324 14.33 19.71 -0.87
CA ARG A 324 15.63 19.20 -1.36
C ARG A 324 15.64 19.09 -2.89
N GLU A 325 16.82 18.90 -3.45
CA GLU A 325 16.97 18.63 -4.89
C GLU A 325 16.07 17.45 -5.33
N PRO A 326 15.49 17.49 -6.54
CA PRO A 326 14.75 16.35 -7.08
C PRO A 326 15.62 15.09 -7.08
N GLY A 327 15.19 14.05 -6.36
CA GLY A 327 15.91 12.76 -6.29
C GLY A 327 16.13 12.18 -4.89
N ASP A 328 15.57 12.78 -3.84
CA ASP A 328 15.49 12.15 -2.52
C ASP A 328 14.41 11.05 -2.49
N TRP A 329 14.80 9.84 -2.10
CA TRP A 329 13.95 8.64 -2.08
C TRP A 329 13.22 8.40 -0.74
N ASN A 330 13.33 9.34 0.21
CA ASN A 330 12.80 9.26 1.57
C ASN A 330 13.49 8.17 2.41
N PHE A 331 14.49 8.59 3.20
CA PHE A 331 15.29 7.69 4.04
C PHE A 331 14.45 6.80 4.94
N GLY A 332 13.44 7.34 5.62
CA GLY A 332 12.67 6.56 6.58
C GLY A 332 11.78 5.51 5.91
N VAL A 333 11.26 5.75 4.71
CA VAL A 333 10.49 4.72 3.98
C VAL A 333 11.42 3.62 3.45
N LEU A 334 12.61 4.00 2.98
CA LEU A 334 13.64 3.01 2.62
C LEU A 334 14.01 2.15 3.84
N HIS A 335 14.13 2.77 5.02
CA HIS A 335 14.43 2.06 6.26
C HIS A 335 13.34 1.03 6.55
N GLU A 336 12.07 1.44 6.66
CA GLU A 336 10.99 0.48 6.93
C GLU A 336 10.86 -0.61 5.86
N MET A 337 11.17 -0.30 4.59
CA MET A 337 11.21 -1.29 3.52
C MET A 337 12.31 -2.33 3.71
N GLY A 338 13.47 -1.94 4.23
CA GLY A 338 14.57 -2.85 4.52
C GLY A 338 14.16 -3.98 5.47
N HIS A 339 13.26 -3.73 6.41
CA HIS A 339 12.76 -4.75 7.32
C HIS A 339 12.00 -5.89 6.64
N LEU A 340 11.34 -5.64 5.50
CA LEU A 340 10.62 -6.68 4.75
C LEU A 340 11.54 -7.81 4.28
N PHE A 341 12.84 -7.54 4.26
CA PHE A 341 13.89 -8.46 3.83
C PHE A 341 14.56 -9.19 5.00
N ASP A 342 14.05 -9.10 6.24
CA ASP A 342 14.53 -9.88 7.38
C ASP A 342 13.59 -11.04 7.77
N ASP A 343 12.35 -11.01 7.28
CA ASP A 343 11.31 -11.94 7.72
C ASP A 343 11.67 -13.40 7.41
N GLY A 344 11.81 -14.19 8.48
CA GLY A 344 12.13 -15.62 8.42
C GLY A 344 13.62 -15.95 8.37
N HIS A 345 14.52 -14.97 8.50
CA HIS A 345 15.95 -15.20 8.34
C HIS A 345 16.79 -15.01 9.61
N SER A 346 17.82 -15.85 9.72
CA SER A 346 18.66 -15.97 10.92
C SER A 346 19.79 -14.93 11.04
N TRP A 347 20.02 -14.09 10.03
CA TRP A 347 21.09 -13.08 10.05
C TRP A 347 20.81 -11.89 10.97
N ASP A 348 19.55 -11.68 11.35
CA ASP A 348 19.17 -10.53 12.15
C ASP A 348 19.68 -10.62 13.59
N PHE A 349 20.84 -10.02 13.83
CA PHE A 349 21.40 -9.80 15.17
C PHE A 349 21.00 -8.44 15.76
N ASN A 350 20.46 -7.55 14.95
CA ASN A 350 19.97 -6.24 15.32
C ASN A 350 19.22 -5.66 14.12
N CYS A 351 17.89 -5.59 14.23
CA CYS A 351 17.02 -5.28 13.10
C CYS A 351 17.30 -3.89 12.52
N GLU A 352 17.64 -2.91 13.36
CA GLU A 352 17.97 -1.54 12.93
C GLU A 352 19.29 -1.49 12.16
N VAL A 353 20.32 -2.18 12.67
CA VAL A 353 21.63 -2.26 11.99
C VAL A 353 21.51 -2.99 10.66
N MET A 354 20.79 -4.12 10.62
CA MET A 354 20.57 -4.88 9.38
C MET A 354 19.79 -4.07 8.36
N THR A 355 18.76 -3.38 8.81
CA THR A 355 17.92 -2.54 7.95
C THR A 355 18.71 -1.42 7.32
N ASP A 356 19.48 -0.67 8.12
CA ASP A 356 20.23 0.47 7.61
C ASP A 356 21.46 0.07 6.79
N ILE A 357 22.14 -1.06 7.08
CA ILE A 357 23.23 -1.51 6.20
C ILE A 357 22.70 -1.88 4.81
N LYS A 358 21.51 -2.49 4.73
CA LYS A 358 20.83 -2.76 3.46
C LYS A 358 20.39 -1.45 2.78
N LEU A 359 19.89 -0.47 3.55
CA LEU A 359 19.58 0.86 3.02
C LEU A 359 20.83 1.54 2.44
N PHE A 360 21.98 1.47 3.12
CA PHE A 360 23.22 2.09 2.65
C PHE A 360 23.73 1.43 1.37
N TYR A 361 23.52 0.12 1.20
CA TYR A 361 23.72 -0.56 -0.08
C TYR A 361 22.83 0.03 -1.17
N VAL A 362 21.51 0.15 -0.93
CA VAL A 362 20.55 0.72 -1.90
C VAL A 362 20.97 2.14 -2.28
N MET A 363 21.38 2.95 -1.30
CA MET A 363 21.89 4.30 -1.55
C MET A 363 23.10 4.30 -2.48
N ASP A 364 24.08 3.45 -2.19
CA ASP A 364 25.35 3.39 -2.91
C ASP A 364 25.19 2.92 -4.36
N ILE A 365 24.60 1.73 -4.55
CA ILE A 365 24.54 1.11 -5.88
C ILE A 365 23.63 1.87 -6.85
N ASN A 366 22.62 2.58 -6.35
CA ASN A 366 21.76 3.43 -7.17
C ASN A 366 22.27 4.88 -7.25
N SER A 367 23.29 5.26 -6.46
CA SER A 367 23.78 6.64 -6.35
C SER A 367 22.66 7.65 -6.04
N ILE A 368 21.68 7.23 -5.25
CA ILE A 368 20.49 8.04 -4.91
C ILE A 368 20.78 8.97 -3.74
N CYS A 369 19.89 9.96 -3.58
CA CYS A 369 19.90 10.83 -2.42
C CYS A 369 18.89 10.32 -1.39
N ALA A 370 19.28 10.33 -0.13
CA ALA A 370 18.35 10.19 0.99
C ALA A 370 18.90 10.93 2.20
N THR A 371 18.01 11.44 3.05
CA THR A 371 18.41 12.19 4.24
C THR A 371 17.65 11.67 5.47
N PRO A 372 18.36 11.26 6.53
CA PRO A 372 17.74 10.94 7.82
C PRO A 372 16.87 12.09 8.33
N SER A 373 15.78 11.77 9.03
CA SER A 373 14.75 12.73 9.44
C SER A 373 15.27 13.85 10.36
N GLU A 374 16.38 13.59 11.06
CA GLU A 374 17.06 14.47 12.01
C GLU A 374 17.69 15.70 11.34
N TYR A 375 17.89 15.67 10.03
CA TYR A 375 18.53 16.74 9.28
C TYR A 375 17.53 17.74 8.67
N SER A 376 18.03 18.95 8.42
CA SER A 376 17.27 20.04 7.81
C SER A 376 16.99 19.82 6.31
N SER A 377 16.04 20.59 5.79
CA SER A 377 15.60 20.55 4.39
C SER A 377 16.64 20.95 3.34
N ASN A 378 17.82 21.43 3.74
CA ASN A 378 18.93 21.76 2.84
C ASN A 378 20.06 20.74 2.86
N THR A 379 19.92 19.65 3.61
CA THR A 379 20.95 18.59 3.70
C THR A 379 20.53 17.38 2.88
N SER A 380 21.42 16.88 2.02
CA SER A 380 21.24 15.63 1.30
C SER A 380 22.55 14.85 1.28
N PHE A 381 22.44 13.52 1.32
CA PHE A 381 23.56 12.61 1.23
C PHE A 381 23.35 11.70 0.01
N ARG A 382 24.32 11.67 -0.90
CA ARG A 382 24.30 10.82 -2.07
C ARG A 382 25.15 9.58 -1.87
N GLY A 383 24.59 8.39 -2.14
CA GLY A 383 25.32 7.14 -1.95
C GLY A 383 25.94 7.04 -0.55
N LEU A 384 27.22 6.65 -0.48
CA LEU A 384 27.93 6.52 0.79
C LEU A 384 28.32 7.84 1.48
N GLU A 385 27.96 9.01 0.94
CA GLU A 385 28.06 10.26 1.70
C GLU A 385 27.25 10.21 3.00
N VAL A 386 26.23 9.33 3.07
CA VAL A 386 25.41 9.10 4.27
C VAL A 386 26.23 8.59 5.47
N LEU A 387 27.44 8.07 5.25
CA LEU A 387 28.39 7.77 6.32
C LEU A 387 28.70 8.99 7.20
N LYS A 388 28.68 10.20 6.61
CA LYS A 388 28.82 11.43 7.38
C LYS A 388 27.67 11.57 8.39
N ALA A 389 26.44 11.27 7.98
CA ALA A 389 25.29 11.31 8.86
C ALA A 389 25.40 10.30 9.99
N ALA A 390 25.76 9.04 9.69
CA ALA A 390 25.94 8.01 10.70
C ALA A 390 26.97 8.40 11.77
N ARG A 391 28.11 8.98 11.35
CA ARG A 391 29.16 9.45 12.26
C ARG A 391 28.75 10.66 13.10
N GLU A 392 27.94 11.57 12.55
CA GLU A 392 27.45 12.75 13.25
C GLU A 392 26.32 12.42 14.25
N LEU A 393 25.47 11.43 13.93
CA LEU A 393 24.34 11.02 14.76
C LEU A 393 24.73 10.02 15.87
N GLY A 394 25.60 9.05 15.57
CA GLY A 394 26.09 8.09 16.56
C GLY A 394 27.33 8.58 17.30
N GLY A 395 28.39 8.83 16.54
CA GLY A 395 29.72 9.12 17.06
C GLY A 395 30.72 8.05 16.64
N ARG A 396 31.69 7.75 17.50
CA ARG A 396 32.75 6.78 17.20
C ARG A 396 32.49 5.48 17.97
N LEU A 397 32.56 4.34 17.27
CA LEU A 397 32.39 3.02 17.87
C LEU A 397 33.38 2.74 19.01
N GLU A 398 34.56 3.36 19.01
CA GLU A 398 35.54 3.23 20.10
C GLU A 398 35.11 3.90 21.42
N ASP A 399 34.15 4.83 21.36
CA ASP A 399 33.64 5.56 22.52
C ASP A 399 32.39 4.89 23.12
N GLY A 400 31.74 4.00 22.37
CA GLY A 400 30.57 3.24 22.80
C GLY A 400 29.89 2.52 21.63
N TYR A 401 29.17 1.44 21.94
CA TYR A 401 28.34 0.75 20.96
C TYR A 401 26.99 1.47 20.80
N GLY A 402 26.59 1.71 19.56
CA GLY A 402 25.26 2.14 19.16
C GLY A 402 24.96 1.70 17.72
N VAL A 403 23.71 1.85 17.30
CA VAL A 403 23.22 1.42 15.98
C VAL A 403 23.97 2.16 14.87
N TRP A 404 24.01 3.50 14.93
CA TRP A 404 24.69 4.34 13.95
C TRP A 404 26.19 4.06 13.85
N GLU A 405 26.85 3.82 14.98
CA GLU A 405 28.27 3.50 15.05
C GLU A 405 28.57 2.14 14.41
N MET A 406 27.69 1.15 14.63
CA MET A 406 27.82 -0.17 14.03
C MET A 406 27.54 -0.14 12.52
N ILE A 407 26.51 0.58 12.06
CA ILE A 407 26.21 0.77 10.63
C ILE A 407 27.39 1.46 9.93
N ALA A 408 27.94 2.52 10.53
CA ALA A 408 29.11 3.21 9.99
C ALA A 408 30.28 2.22 9.84
N LYS A 409 30.51 1.37 10.85
CA LYS A 409 31.59 0.39 10.79
C LYS A 409 31.39 -0.70 9.72
N LEU A 410 30.18 -1.25 9.62
CA LEU A 410 29.86 -2.24 8.59
C LEU A 410 29.97 -1.65 7.18
N THR A 411 29.60 -0.38 7.03
CA THR A 411 29.72 0.33 5.75
C THR A 411 31.19 0.59 5.39
N GLU A 412 32.04 0.96 6.36
CA GLU A 412 33.50 1.05 6.15
C GLU A 412 34.09 -0.31 5.71
N ILE A 413 33.63 -1.41 6.32
CA ILE A 413 33.99 -2.75 5.91
C ILE A 413 33.53 -3.01 4.47
N ALA A 414 32.29 -2.65 4.10
CA ALA A 414 31.78 -2.78 2.74
C ALA A 414 32.62 -1.98 1.72
N GLN A 415 33.11 -0.79 2.06
CA GLN A 415 34.02 -0.02 1.20
C GLN A 415 35.36 -0.73 0.98
N GLU A 416 35.83 -1.51 1.97
CA GLU A 416 37.09 -2.24 1.92
C GLU A 416 36.98 -3.59 1.19
N ILE A 417 35.86 -4.30 1.33
CA ILE A 417 35.70 -5.68 0.82
C ILE A 417 34.69 -5.81 -0.32
N GLY A 418 33.98 -4.74 -0.65
CA GLY A 418 32.95 -4.69 -1.67
C GLY A 418 31.62 -5.31 -1.24
N TRP A 419 30.53 -4.81 -1.83
CA TRP A 419 29.17 -5.31 -1.58
C TRP A 419 28.93 -6.74 -2.06
N ASP A 420 29.72 -7.24 -3.02
CA ASP A 420 29.61 -8.64 -3.46
C ASP A 420 29.88 -9.63 -2.32
N SER A 421 30.79 -9.28 -1.40
CA SER A 421 31.00 -10.08 -0.17
C SER A 421 29.73 -10.10 0.68
N PHE A 422 29.06 -8.97 0.86
CA PHE A 422 27.80 -8.89 1.61
C PHE A 422 26.68 -9.66 0.93
N LYS A 423 26.57 -9.58 -0.41
CA LYS A 423 25.61 -10.38 -1.20
C LYS A 423 25.82 -11.87 -0.98
N THR A 424 27.07 -12.33 -0.99
CA THR A 424 27.40 -13.73 -0.67
C THR A 424 26.94 -14.08 0.74
N VAL A 425 27.26 -13.24 1.73
CA VAL A 425 26.87 -13.49 3.13
C VAL A 425 25.37 -13.60 3.32
N PHE A 426 24.56 -12.69 2.78
CA PHE A 426 23.10 -12.78 2.94
C PHE A 426 22.54 -14.05 2.28
N ARG A 427 23.03 -14.43 1.10
CA ARG A 427 22.53 -15.59 0.34
C ARG A 427 22.98 -16.93 0.91
N GLU A 428 24.14 -16.96 1.56
CA GLU A 428 24.74 -18.16 2.13
C GLU A 428 24.60 -18.24 3.65
N PHE A 429 23.93 -17.26 4.27
CA PHE A 429 23.76 -17.24 5.72
C PHE A 429 23.00 -18.49 6.16
N PRO A 430 23.55 -19.30 7.09
CA PRO A 430 22.91 -20.53 7.50
C PRO A 430 21.68 -20.25 8.34
N GLU A 431 20.66 -21.09 8.21
CA GLU A 431 19.59 -21.11 9.20
C GLU A 431 20.12 -21.56 10.55
N LEU A 432 19.92 -20.71 11.55
CA LEU A 432 20.37 -20.92 12.92
C LEU A 432 19.21 -21.42 13.76
N LYS A 433 19.53 -22.13 14.84
CA LYS A 433 18.50 -22.64 15.76
C LYS A 433 17.76 -21.48 16.40
N GLU A 434 16.45 -21.65 16.58
CA GLU A 434 15.65 -20.73 17.38
C GLU A 434 16.29 -20.49 18.76
N GLY A 435 16.31 -19.23 19.20
CA GLY A 435 16.97 -18.82 20.44
C GLY A 435 18.49 -18.64 20.34
N THR A 436 19.09 -18.74 19.14
CA THR A 436 20.49 -18.36 18.94
C THR A 436 20.70 -16.89 19.30
N THR A 437 21.72 -16.60 20.10
CA THR A 437 21.98 -15.25 20.60
C THR A 437 22.45 -14.33 19.48
N ASP A 438 22.13 -13.04 19.59
CA ASP A 438 22.55 -12.04 18.61
C ASP A 438 24.06 -11.91 18.51
N ALA A 439 24.79 -12.12 19.62
CA ALA A 439 26.24 -12.22 19.60
C ALA A 439 26.72 -13.36 18.67
N LYS A 440 26.08 -14.54 18.76
CA LYS A 440 26.43 -15.65 17.88
C LYS A 440 26.11 -15.36 16.41
N LYS A 441 24.96 -14.73 16.14
CA LYS A 441 24.57 -14.31 14.78
C LYS A 441 25.56 -13.29 14.20
N LEU A 442 25.90 -12.24 14.94
CA LEU A 442 26.90 -11.25 14.54
C LEU A 442 28.25 -11.92 14.27
N LYS A 443 28.67 -12.87 15.11
CA LYS A 443 29.93 -13.59 14.89
C LYS A 443 29.89 -14.35 13.55
N VAL A 444 28.82 -15.11 13.30
CA VAL A 444 28.63 -15.83 12.03
C VAL A 444 28.67 -14.86 10.85
N PHE A 445 27.99 -13.71 10.95
CA PHE A 445 27.98 -12.70 9.92
C PHE A 445 29.41 -12.18 9.58
N LEU A 446 30.20 -11.83 10.60
CA LEU A 446 31.58 -11.35 10.41
C LEU A 446 32.54 -12.45 9.93
N ASP A 447 32.36 -13.69 10.38
CA ASP A 447 33.13 -14.85 9.90
C ASP A 447 32.84 -15.08 8.40
N LEU A 448 31.56 -15.07 7.99
CA LEU A 448 31.17 -15.24 6.60
C LEU A 448 31.67 -14.10 5.71
N LEU A 449 31.73 -12.86 6.20
CA LEU A 449 32.35 -11.75 5.45
C LEU A 449 33.86 -11.98 5.28
N THR A 450 34.52 -12.56 6.27
CA THR A 450 35.95 -12.93 6.17
C THR A 450 36.15 -13.99 5.08
N ASP A 451 35.31 -15.02 5.09
CA ASP A 451 35.38 -16.11 4.12
C ASP A 451 35.06 -15.63 2.69
N ALA A 452 34.00 -14.84 2.52
CA ALA A 452 33.56 -14.31 1.23
C ALA A 452 34.57 -13.32 0.62
N SER A 453 35.21 -12.49 1.44
CA SER A 453 36.16 -11.47 0.96
C SER A 453 37.61 -11.95 0.86
N GLY A 454 37.95 -13.04 1.55
CA GLY A 454 39.33 -13.47 1.74
C GLY A 454 40.19 -12.51 2.59
N ARG A 455 39.58 -11.54 3.28
CA ARG A 455 40.23 -10.57 4.17
C ARG A 455 39.76 -10.77 5.61
N ASP A 456 40.67 -10.67 6.58
CA ASP A 456 40.31 -10.73 8.00
C ASP A 456 39.46 -9.51 8.40
N VAL A 457 38.14 -9.67 8.41
CA VAL A 457 37.18 -8.62 8.76
C VAL A 457 37.28 -8.27 10.23
N ARG A 458 37.59 -9.25 11.09
CA ARG A 458 37.82 -8.98 12.52
C ARG A 458 38.99 -8.01 12.70
N ALA A 459 40.07 -8.15 11.94
CA ALA A 459 41.21 -7.24 11.99
C ALA A 459 40.89 -5.80 11.51
N MET A 460 39.76 -5.58 10.84
CA MET A 460 39.31 -4.24 10.44
C MET A 460 38.76 -3.44 11.62
N PHE A 461 38.41 -4.07 12.74
CA PHE A 461 38.06 -3.38 13.98
C PHE A 461 39.32 -3.06 14.79
N THR A 462 39.45 -1.81 15.24
CA THR A 462 40.49 -1.46 16.22
C THR A 462 40.27 -2.24 17.53
N PRO A 463 41.30 -2.40 18.37
CA PRO A 463 41.13 -3.05 19.67
C PRO A 463 40.04 -2.42 20.54
N LYS A 464 39.85 -1.10 20.47
CA LYS A 464 38.79 -0.39 21.21
C LYS A 464 37.41 -0.61 20.62
N GLU A 465 37.28 -0.51 19.29
CA GLU A 465 36.01 -0.78 18.60
C GLU A 465 35.54 -2.21 18.89
N TRP A 466 36.44 -3.19 18.83
CA TRP A 466 36.08 -4.56 19.16
C TRP A 466 35.72 -4.74 20.62
N ALA A 467 36.40 -4.05 21.54
CA ALA A 467 36.02 -4.07 22.94
C ALA A 467 34.60 -3.51 23.15
N ALA A 468 34.22 -2.45 22.44
CA ALA A 468 32.86 -1.91 22.47
C ALA A 468 31.83 -2.91 21.92
N VAL A 469 32.10 -3.52 20.76
CA VAL A 469 31.24 -4.55 20.17
C VAL A 469 31.08 -5.75 21.10
N THR A 470 32.17 -6.24 21.68
CA THR A 470 32.13 -7.41 22.59
C THR A 470 31.52 -7.11 23.96
N ALA A 471 31.54 -5.85 24.40
CA ALA A 471 30.79 -5.43 25.58
C ALA A 471 29.28 -5.44 25.32
N ALA A 472 28.84 -5.04 24.12
CA ALA A 472 27.43 -5.08 23.71
C ALA A 472 26.96 -6.51 23.37
N TYR A 473 27.81 -7.27 22.70
CA TYR A 473 27.58 -8.65 22.27
C TYR A 473 28.68 -9.56 22.82
N PRO A 474 28.48 -10.19 24.00
CA PRO A 474 29.49 -11.05 24.60
C PRO A 474 29.77 -12.29 23.72
N MET A 475 30.79 -12.18 22.87
CA MET A 475 31.28 -13.23 21.98
C MET A 475 32.06 -14.28 22.79
N LYS A 476 31.34 -15.14 23.52
CA LYS A 476 31.93 -16.25 24.29
C LYS A 476 32.34 -17.42 23.41
#